data_AF-V2XST3-F1
#
_entry.id   AF-V2XST3-F1
#
_cell.length_a   1.000
_cell.length_b   1.000
_cell.length_c   1.000
_cell.angle_alpha   90.00
_cell.angle_beta   90.00
_cell.angle_gamma   90.00
#
_symmetry.space_group_name_H-M   'P 1'
#
loop_
_entity.id
_entity.type
_entity.pdbx_description
1 polymer ?
#
loop_
_entity_poly.entity_id
_entity_poly.type
_entity_poly.pdbx_seq_one_letter_code
_entity_poly.pdbx_strand_id
1 'polypeptide(L)'
;MGIQQNMADMMNIVKRKRGISVVEFSEELGISCSTLQEYLNARGNPTVQMVEHIARKLEFDPIALIAGLFEPDQIKILLLLLESTQELSRLPQPKKRKLAELLQEMVQLWEEDV
;
A
#
# COMPACT_ATOMS: atom_id res chain seq x y z
N MET A 1 -6.24 -9.53 -14.62
CA MET A 1 -7.00 -8.90 -13.52
C MET A 1 -7.80 -7.75 -14.11
N GLY A 2 -9.03 -7.51 -13.65
CA GLY A 2 -9.87 -6.41 -14.12
C GLY A 2 -9.72 -5.17 -13.24
N ILE A 3 -10.07 -3.99 -13.76
CA ILE A 3 -9.98 -2.71 -13.04
C ILE A 3 -10.75 -2.75 -11.70
N GLN A 4 -11.92 -3.38 -11.68
CA GLN A 4 -12.73 -3.52 -10.46
C GLN A 4 -12.01 -4.34 -9.39
N GLN A 5 -11.29 -5.40 -9.79
CA GLN A 5 -10.56 -6.26 -8.86
C GLN A 5 -9.38 -5.50 -8.24
N ASN A 6 -8.64 -4.77 -9.05
CA ASN A 6 -7.51 -3.96 -8.59
C ASN A 6 -7.95 -2.92 -7.55
N MET A 7 -9.04 -2.19 -7.85
CA MET A 7 -9.60 -1.21 -6.92
C MET A 7 -10.08 -1.87 -5.62
N ALA A 8 -10.78 -3.01 -5.73
CA ALA A 8 -11.25 -3.77 -4.58
C ALA A 8 -10.09 -4.21 -3.68
N ASP A 9 -9.02 -4.75 -4.28
CA ASP A 9 -7.85 -5.23 -3.55
C ASP A 9 -7.17 -4.07 -2.80
N MET A 10 -6.99 -2.93 -3.48
CA MET A 10 -6.39 -1.74 -2.90
C MET A 10 -7.21 -1.20 -1.72
N MET A 11 -8.53 -1.06 -1.89
CA MET A 11 -9.43 -0.60 -0.83
C MET A 11 -9.46 -1.58 0.36
N ASN A 12 -9.41 -2.89 0.10
CA ASN A 12 -9.35 -3.91 1.15
C ASN A 12 -8.02 -3.86 1.92
N ILE A 13 -6.90 -3.60 1.25
CA ILE A 13 -5.59 -3.41 1.90
C ILE A 13 -5.66 -2.23 2.87
N VAL A 14 -6.18 -1.08 2.42
CA VAL A 14 -6.33 0.11 3.25
C VAL A 14 -7.20 -0.18 4.48
N LYS A 15 -8.40 -0.76 4.26
CA LYS A 15 -9.34 -1.10 5.34
C LYS A 15 -8.70 -2.04 6.37
N ARG A 16 -8.01 -3.10 5.93
CA ARG A 16 -7.34 -4.07 6.83
C ARG A 16 -6.19 -3.43 7.59
N LYS A 17 -5.34 -2.64 6.91
CA LYS A 17 -4.18 -1.98 7.53
C LYS A 17 -4.60 -1.00 8.62
N ARG A 18 -5.73 -0.31 8.43
CA ARG A 18 -6.29 0.64 9.39
C ARG A 18 -7.20 0.00 10.45
N GLY A 19 -7.59 -1.27 10.28
CA GLY A 19 -8.43 -2.00 11.25
C GLY A 19 -9.87 -1.49 11.35
N ILE A 20 -10.37 -0.76 10.35
CA ILE A 20 -11.69 -0.11 10.39
C ILE A 20 -12.82 -0.99 9.84
N SER A 21 -14.04 -0.75 10.35
CA SER A 21 -15.28 -1.37 9.88
C SER A 21 -15.69 -0.85 8.50
N VAL A 22 -16.67 -1.53 7.88
CA VAL A 22 -17.24 -1.05 6.60
C VAL A 22 -18.00 0.26 6.79
N VAL A 23 -18.62 0.47 7.95
CA VAL A 23 -19.39 1.68 8.26
C VAL A 23 -18.46 2.88 8.35
N GLU A 24 -17.43 2.79 9.20
CA GLU A 24 -16.42 3.85 9.34
C GLU A 24 -15.75 4.18 8.00
N PHE A 25 -15.44 3.15 7.21
CA PHE A 25 -14.81 3.36 5.90
C PHE A 25 -15.77 4.02 4.89
N SER A 26 -17.05 3.70 4.94
CA SER A 26 -18.07 4.33 4.10
C SER A 26 -18.25 5.81 4.44
N GLU A 27 -18.20 6.15 5.73
CA GLU A 27 -18.26 7.53 6.23
C GLU A 27 -17.03 8.33 5.81
N GLU A 28 -15.83 7.77 5.96
CA GLU A 28 -14.57 8.39 5.51
C GLU A 28 -14.63 8.75 4.01
N LEU A 29 -15.05 7.77 3.20
CA LEU A 29 -15.18 7.90 1.76
C LEU A 29 -16.40 8.73 1.34
N GLY A 30 -17.36 9.01 2.23
CA GLY A 30 -18.59 9.73 1.90
C GLY A 30 -19.45 9.00 0.87
N ILE A 31 -19.50 7.66 0.92
CA ILE A 31 -20.33 6.81 0.05
C ILE A 31 -21.21 5.89 0.91
N SER A 32 -22.27 5.34 0.34
CA SER A 32 -23.14 4.42 1.09
C SER A 32 -22.42 3.08 1.40
N CYS A 33 -22.80 2.43 2.51
CA CYS A 33 -22.30 1.10 2.87
C CYS A 33 -22.50 0.06 1.76
N SER A 34 -23.64 0.10 1.06
CA SER A 34 -23.93 -0.84 -0.03
C SER A 34 -23.01 -0.58 -1.23
N THR A 35 -22.82 0.69 -1.60
CA THR A 35 -21.86 1.08 -2.65
C THR A 35 -20.45 0.64 -2.31
N LEU A 36 -20.01 0.87 -1.07
CA LEU A 36 -18.70 0.42 -0.62
C LEU A 36 -18.57 -1.10 -0.68
N GLN A 37 -19.59 -1.86 -0.25
CA GLN A 37 -19.56 -3.32 -0.33
C GLN A 37 -19.45 -3.82 -1.78
N GLU A 38 -20.16 -3.21 -2.73
CA GLU A 38 -20.03 -3.54 -4.15
C GLU A 38 -18.60 -3.29 -4.66
N TYR A 39 -17.96 -2.22 -4.21
CA TYR A 39 -16.56 -1.91 -4.55
C TYR A 39 -15.57 -2.87 -3.90
N LEU A 40 -15.72 -3.18 -2.61
CA LEU A 40 -14.87 -4.14 -1.89
C LEU A 40 -14.97 -5.57 -2.43
N ASN A 41 -16.08 -5.91 -3.09
CA ASN A 41 -16.31 -7.22 -3.71
C ASN A 41 -16.05 -7.24 -5.23
N ALA A 42 -15.47 -6.16 -5.79
CA ALA A 42 -15.19 -6.02 -7.23
C ALA A 42 -16.42 -6.12 -8.15
N ARG A 43 -17.63 -5.83 -7.62
CA ARG A 43 -18.91 -5.91 -8.37
C ARG A 43 -19.40 -4.55 -8.86
N GLY A 44 -18.97 -3.47 -8.21
CA GLY A 44 -19.36 -2.12 -8.60
C GLY A 44 -18.57 -1.59 -9.80
N ASN A 45 -19.22 -0.72 -10.59
CA ASN A 45 -18.59 -0.01 -11.71
C ASN A 45 -18.61 1.50 -11.42
N PRO A 46 -17.63 2.05 -10.68
CA PRO A 46 -17.58 3.47 -10.36
C PRO A 46 -17.41 4.31 -11.61
N THR A 47 -18.02 5.50 -11.64
CA THR A 47 -17.69 6.51 -12.63
C THR A 47 -16.29 7.05 -12.39
N VAL A 48 -15.68 7.70 -13.40
CA VAL A 48 -14.38 8.36 -13.24
C VAL A 48 -14.40 9.36 -12.07
N GLN A 49 -15.47 10.14 -11.93
CA GLN A 49 -15.65 11.07 -10.81
C GLN A 49 -15.65 10.36 -9.45
N MET A 50 -16.24 9.18 -9.36
CA MET A 50 -16.25 8.39 -8.12
C MET A 50 -14.85 7.83 -7.82
N VAL A 51 -14.11 7.39 -8.83
CA VAL A 51 -12.72 6.96 -8.68
C VAL A 51 -11.86 8.11 -8.16
N GLU A 52 -11.95 9.29 -8.76
CA GLU A 52 -11.21 10.49 -8.32
C GLU A 52 -11.57 10.90 -6.89
N HIS A 53 -12.86 10.80 -6.53
CA HIS A 53 -13.34 11.09 -5.19
C HIS A 53 -12.76 10.13 -4.15
N ILE A 54 -12.81 8.82 -4.41
CA ILE A 54 -12.24 7.80 -3.54
C ILE A 54 -10.73 7.96 -3.43
N ALA A 55 -10.03 8.14 -4.56
CA ALA A 55 -8.58 8.31 -4.58
C ALA A 55 -8.14 9.51 -3.74
N ARG A 56 -8.83 10.66 -3.88
CA ARG A 56 -8.57 11.86 -3.06
C ARG A 56 -8.76 11.60 -1.57
N LYS A 57 -9.82 10.87 -1.18
CA LYS A 57 -10.07 10.50 0.23
C LYS A 57 -9.00 9.57 0.80
N LEU A 58 -8.44 8.70 -0.06
CA LEU A 58 -7.37 7.77 0.30
C LEU A 58 -5.97 8.36 0.16
N GLU A 59 -5.85 9.60 -0.32
CA GLU A 59 -4.58 10.25 -0.67
C GLU A 59 -3.75 9.45 -1.70
N PHE A 60 -4.45 8.79 -2.63
CA PHE A 60 -3.86 8.03 -3.73
C PHE A 60 -4.02 8.75 -5.07
N ASP A 61 -3.13 8.43 -6.01
CA ASP A 61 -3.33 8.72 -7.42
C ASP A 61 -4.50 7.87 -7.97
N PRO A 62 -5.44 8.46 -8.73
CA PRO A 62 -6.57 7.73 -9.29
C PRO A 62 -6.17 6.55 -10.17
N ILE A 63 -5.05 6.65 -10.91
CA ILE A 63 -4.54 5.56 -11.74
C ILE A 63 -3.95 4.46 -10.87
N ALA A 64 -3.19 4.80 -9.82
CA ALA A 64 -2.67 3.83 -8.86
C ALA A 64 -3.79 2.98 -8.25
N LEU A 65 -4.90 3.63 -7.84
CA LEU A 65 -6.07 2.99 -7.27
C LEU A 65 -6.71 1.94 -8.22
N ILE A 66 -6.89 2.26 -9.50
CA ILE A 66 -7.56 1.37 -10.47
C ILE A 66 -6.62 0.39 -11.18
N ALA A 67 -5.34 0.73 -11.26
CA ALA A 67 -4.32 -0.12 -11.85
C ALA A 67 -3.79 -1.16 -10.84
N GLY A 68 -4.10 -0.99 -9.54
CA GLY A 68 -3.56 -1.85 -8.48
C GLY A 68 -2.05 -1.68 -8.34
N LEU A 69 -1.55 -0.53 -8.75
CA LEU A 69 -0.14 -0.17 -8.66
C LEU A 69 0.05 0.58 -7.36
N PHE A 70 1.14 0.28 -6.65
CA PHE A 70 1.56 1.15 -5.56
C PHE A 70 1.89 2.54 -6.12
N GLU A 71 1.77 3.58 -5.31
CA GLU A 71 2.16 4.94 -5.70
C GLU A 71 3.56 4.93 -6.35
N PRO A 72 3.84 5.80 -7.34
CA PRO A 72 5.13 5.82 -8.03
C PRO A 72 6.33 5.85 -7.06
N ASP A 73 6.21 6.56 -5.94
CA ASP A 73 7.22 6.61 -4.89
C ASP A 73 7.36 5.29 -4.12
N GLN A 74 6.27 4.58 -3.87
CA GLN A 74 6.30 3.27 -3.22
C GLN A 74 6.88 2.19 -4.15
N ILE A 75 6.60 2.25 -5.45
CA ILE A 75 7.25 1.37 -6.45
C ILE A 75 8.74 1.66 -6.50
N LYS A 76 9.14 2.94 -6.48
CA LYS A 76 10.55 3.33 -6.45
C LYS A 76 11.25 2.81 -5.19
N ILE A 77 10.62 2.94 -4.02
CA ILE A 77 11.14 2.39 -2.76
C ILE A 77 11.27 0.86 -2.87
N LEU A 78 10.25 0.17 -3.37
CA LEU A 78 10.29 -1.28 -3.54
C LEU A 78 11.41 -1.74 -4.49
N LEU A 79 11.60 -1.02 -5.61
CA LEU A 79 12.68 -1.29 -6.55
C LEU A 79 14.06 -1.04 -5.93
N LEU A 80 14.23 0.06 -5.18
CA LEU A 80 15.47 0.35 -4.47
C LEU A 80 15.78 -0.72 -3.41
N LEU A 81 14.77 -1.20 -2.68
CA LEU A 81 14.92 -2.30 -1.74
C LEU A 81 15.30 -3.60 -2.46
N LEU A 82 14.67 -3.90 -3.59
CA LEU A 82 14.98 -5.08 -4.39
C LEU A 82 16.41 -5.04 -4.96
N GLU A 83 16.83 -3.92 -5.54
CA GLU A 83 18.20 -3.69 -6.00
C GLU A 83 19.20 -3.85 -4.86
N SER A 84 18.89 -3.27 -3.69
CA SER A 84 19.70 -3.44 -2.49
C SER A 84 19.83 -4.92 -2.14
N THR A 85 18.74 -5.69 -2.06
CA THR A 85 18.81 -7.13 -1.75
C THR A 85 19.66 -7.92 -2.75
N GLN A 86 19.62 -7.54 -4.03
CA GLN A 86 20.42 -8.19 -5.07
C GLN A 86 21.91 -7.88 -4.90
N GLU A 87 22.29 -6.63 -4.64
CA GLU A 87 23.69 -6.27 -4.38
C GLU A 87 24.20 -6.89 -3.08
N LEU A 88 23.35 -6.95 -2.04
CA LEU A 88 23.67 -7.62 -0.79
C LEU A 88 23.90 -9.12 -0.99
N SER A 89 23.14 -9.77 -1.88
CA SER A 89 23.32 -11.19 -2.20
C SER A 89 24.71 -11.50 -2.76
N ARG A 90 25.33 -10.54 -3.46
CA ARG A 90 26.67 -10.65 -4.08
C ARG A 90 27.81 -10.43 -3.08
N LEU A 91 27.53 -9.89 -1.90
CA LEU A 91 28.56 -9.68 -0.89
C LEU A 91 29.12 -11.02 -0.35
N PRO A 92 30.44 -11.10 -0.09
CA PRO A 92 31.03 -12.19 0.66
C PRO A 92 30.40 -12.31 2.06
N GLN A 93 30.30 -13.53 2.58
CA GLN A 93 29.72 -13.81 3.90
C GLN A 93 30.24 -12.92 5.06
N PRO A 94 31.55 -12.63 5.21
CA PRO A 94 32.00 -11.74 6.28
C PRO A 94 31.46 -10.31 6.13
N LYS A 95 31.31 -9.79 4.91
CA LYS A 95 30.71 -8.48 4.66
C LYS A 95 29.20 -8.47 4.92
N LYS A 96 28.51 -9.56 4.59
CA LYS A 96 27.08 -9.73 4.92
C LYS A 96 26.85 -9.69 6.44
N ARG A 97 27.68 -10.41 7.21
CA ARG A 97 27.63 -10.37 8.67
C ARG A 97 27.88 -8.95 9.20
N LYS A 98 28.91 -8.27 8.70
CA LYS A 98 29.19 -6.91 9.15
C LYS A 98 28.06 -5.94 8.84
N LEU A 99 27.44 -6.07 7.67
CA LEU A 99 26.28 -5.27 7.33
C LEU A 99 25.08 -5.56 8.24
N ALA A 100 24.82 -6.83 8.57
CA ALA A 100 23.75 -7.21 9.49
C ALA A 100 23.95 -6.58 10.88
N GLU A 101 25.19 -6.56 11.38
CA GLU A 101 25.54 -5.85 12.62
C GLU A 101 25.23 -4.36 12.52
N LEU A 102 25.64 -3.69 11.43
CA LEU A 102 25.40 -2.27 11.23
C LEU A 102 23.90 -1.92 11.11
N LEU A 103 23.12 -2.78 10.44
CA LEU A 103 21.66 -2.62 10.37
C LEU A 103 21.01 -2.79 11.74
N GLN A 104 21.52 -3.73 12.55
CA GLN A 104 21.06 -3.91 13.92
C GLN A 104 21.39 -2.71 14.80
N GLU A 105 22.61 -2.16 14.70
CA GLU A 105 23.00 -0.92 15.38
C GLU A 105 22.07 0.24 14.98
N MET A 106 21.75 0.37 13.69
CA MET A 106 20.83 1.39 13.21
C MET A 106 19.41 1.25 13.76
N VAL A 107 18.89 0.02 13.88
CA VAL A 107 17.57 -0.24 14.49
C VAL A 107 17.56 0.13 15.96
N GLN A 108 18.63 -0.18 16.70
CA GLN A 108 18.75 0.15 18.12
C GLN A 108 18.72 1.67 18.36
N LEU A 109 19.31 2.47 17.47
CA LEU A 109 19.25 3.93 17.54
C LEU A 109 17.82 4.50 17.42
N TRP A 110 16.87 3.73 16.88
CA TRP A 110 15.47 4.13 16.75
C TRP A 110 14.59 3.65 17.90
N GLU A 111 15.06 2.68 18.68
CA GLU A 111 14.30 2.09 19.80
C GLU A 111 14.55 2.81 21.14
N GLU A 112 15.54 3.69 21.23
CA GLU A 112 15.78 4.54 22.39
C GLU A 112 14.94 5.83 22.33
N ASP A 113 13.65 5.73 22.70
CA ASP A 113 12.82 6.78 23.35
C ASP A 113 11.30 6.46 23.28
N VAL A 114 10.87 5.31 23.85
CA VAL A 114 9.48 5.09 24.30
C VAL A 114 9.47 4.48 25.70
#